data_AF-A0A3D9BMV3-F1
#
_entry.id   AF-A0A3D9BMV3-F1
#
_cell.length_a   1.000
_cell.length_b   1.000
_cell.length_c   1.000
_cell.angle_alpha   90.00
_cell.angle_beta   90.00
_cell.angle_gamma   90.00
#
_symmetry.space_group_name_H-M   'P 1'
#
loop_
_entity.id
_entity.type
_entity.pdbx_description
1 polymer ?
#
loop_
_entity_poly.entity_id
_entity_poly.type
_entity_poly.pdbx_seq_one_letter_code
_entity_poly.pdbx_strand_id
1 'polypeptide(L)'
;MWEAWFSKDLPFPDGPYKFHGLPGLIVKLEDKTKSHQFLLKGNKKLKAEDHSWDYILALEKEAKHEFEGVKVNPAQYKKLFMTYKNDPAKDIKLDLASPNTSMTVTTEGGKKITNNAEIIKFFEESMAKKYKSFNNQLELNLHRK
;
A
#
# COMPACT_ATOMS: atom_id res chain seq x y z
N MET A 1 2.66 -21.07 -5.08
CA MET A 1 3.79 -21.07 -6.02
C MET A 1 3.38 -20.15 -7.17
N TRP A 2 4.33 -19.37 -7.68
CA TRP A 2 4.13 -18.34 -8.70
C TRP A 2 4.98 -18.67 -9.92
N GLU A 3 4.47 -18.34 -11.11
CA GLU A 3 5.17 -18.47 -12.37
C GLU A 3 5.31 -17.08 -13.00
N ALA A 4 6.54 -16.71 -13.37
CA ALA A 4 6.87 -15.41 -13.92
C ALA A 4 7.56 -15.54 -15.28
N TRP A 5 7.14 -14.72 -16.23
CA TRP A 5 7.80 -14.55 -17.53
C TRP A 5 8.43 -13.17 -17.55
N PHE A 6 9.73 -13.10 -17.86
CA PHE A 6 10.49 -11.87 -17.89
C PHE A 6 11.30 -11.75 -19.18
N SER A 7 11.53 -10.52 -19.62
CA SER A 7 12.31 -10.21 -20.82
C SER A 7 13.68 -9.66 -20.43
N LYS A 8 14.76 -10.33 -20.87
CA LYS A 8 16.14 -9.85 -20.68
C LYS A 8 16.52 -8.73 -21.65
N ASP A 9 15.80 -8.59 -22.75
CA ASP A 9 16.00 -7.51 -23.72
C ASP A 9 15.63 -6.14 -23.13
N LEU A 10 14.83 -6.16 -22.05
CA LEU A 10 14.52 -5.01 -21.22
C LEU A 10 15.14 -5.24 -19.83
N PRO A 11 16.44 -4.88 -19.64
CA PRO A 11 17.21 -5.22 -18.43
C PRO A 11 16.86 -4.32 -17.24
N PHE A 12 15.58 -3.97 -17.08
CA PHE A 12 15.04 -3.29 -15.93
C PHE A 12 14.46 -4.37 -15.00
N PRO A 13 15.09 -4.69 -13.86
CA PRO A 13 14.68 -5.77 -12.97
C PRO A 13 13.42 -5.40 -12.16
N ASP A 14 12.32 -5.14 -12.88
CA ASP A 14 11.11 -4.52 -12.38
C ASP A 14 9.87 -5.39 -12.65
N GLY A 15 8.77 -5.10 -11.96
CA GLY A 15 7.53 -5.85 -12.01
C GLY A 15 6.61 -5.55 -10.82
N PRO A 16 5.53 -6.33 -10.63
CA PRO A 16 4.64 -6.13 -9.50
C PRO A 16 5.42 -6.14 -8.18
N TYR A 17 5.02 -5.31 -7.22
CA TYR A 17 5.83 -4.88 -6.06
C TYR A 17 6.58 -6.01 -5.30
N LYS A 18 6.06 -7.23 -5.27
CA LYS A 18 6.69 -8.38 -4.59
C LYS A 18 7.67 -9.20 -5.43
N PHE A 19 7.61 -9.07 -6.74
CA PHE A 19 8.25 -9.98 -7.69
C PHE A 19 9.39 -9.32 -8.47
N HIS A 20 9.66 -8.03 -8.21
CA HIS A 20 10.82 -7.33 -8.76
C HIS A 20 12.15 -8.05 -8.40
N GLY A 21 13.22 -7.76 -9.15
CA GLY A 21 14.55 -8.35 -8.91
C GLY A 21 14.91 -9.56 -9.78
N LEU A 22 14.04 -9.98 -10.72
CA LEU A 22 14.44 -10.90 -11.79
C LEU A 22 15.34 -10.17 -12.81
N PRO A 23 16.22 -10.88 -13.57
CA PRO A 23 17.19 -10.25 -14.50
C PRO A 23 16.60 -9.54 -15.74
N GLY A 24 15.38 -9.03 -15.66
CA GLY A 24 14.68 -8.34 -16.73
C GLY A 24 13.25 -8.01 -16.33
N LEU A 25 12.55 -7.26 -17.19
CA LEU A 25 11.20 -6.79 -16.92
C LEU A 25 10.21 -7.95 -16.89
N ILE A 26 9.42 -8.07 -15.83
CA ILE A 26 8.33 -9.05 -15.73
C ILE A 26 7.19 -8.62 -16.67
N VAL A 27 6.94 -9.43 -17.69
CA VAL A 27 5.87 -9.19 -18.68
C VAL A 27 4.59 -9.95 -18.36
N LYS A 28 4.69 -11.05 -17.62
CA LYS A 28 3.55 -11.82 -17.11
C LYS A 28 3.90 -12.46 -15.78
N LEU A 29 2.94 -12.52 -14.87
CA LEU A 29 3.05 -13.23 -13.61
C LEU A 29 1.69 -13.84 -13.29
N GLU A 30 1.66 -15.12 -12.94
CA GLU A 30 0.44 -15.76 -12.44
C GLU A 30 0.71 -16.71 -11.29
N ASP A 31 -0.27 -16.85 -10.41
CA ASP A 31 -0.25 -17.88 -9.39
C ASP A 31 -0.75 -19.21 -10.00
N LYS A 32 -0.38 -20.34 -9.38
CA LYS A 32 -0.80 -21.67 -9.87
C LYS A 32 -2.32 -21.84 -10.01
N THR A 33 -3.12 -21.13 -9.23
CA THR A 33 -4.59 -21.22 -9.31
C THR A 33 -5.19 -20.32 -10.39
N LYS A 34 -4.37 -19.47 -11.02
CA LYS A 34 -4.79 -18.41 -11.95
C LYS A 34 -5.81 -17.43 -11.35
N SER A 35 -5.86 -17.34 -10.02
CA SER A 35 -6.66 -16.36 -9.29
C SER A 35 -6.08 -14.96 -9.38
N HIS A 36 -4.75 -14.87 -9.55
CA HIS A 36 -4.03 -13.62 -9.72
C HIS A 36 -3.19 -13.69 -10.99
N GLN A 37 -3.50 -12.81 -11.93
CA GLN A 37 -2.79 -12.70 -13.20
C GLN A 37 -2.41 -11.25 -13.46
N PHE A 38 -1.11 -11.02 -13.64
CA PHE A 38 -0.55 -9.76 -14.07
C PHE A 38 -0.04 -9.92 -15.48
N LEU A 39 -0.46 -9.04 -16.36
CA LEU A 39 0.00 -8.99 -17.74
C LEU A 39 0.40 -7.56 -18.05
N LEU A 40 1.64 -7.37 -18.49
CA LEU A 40 2.12 -6.09 -18.98
C LEU A 40 1.29 -5.70 -20.20
N LYS A 41 0.57 -4.59 -20.10
CA LYS A 41 -0.24 -4.04 -21.21
C LYS A 41 0.54 -3.07 -22.08
N GLY A 42 1.58 -2.44 -21.54
CA GLY A 42 2.44 -1.51 -22.25
C GLY A 42 3.41 -0.82 -21.30
N ASN A 43 4.36 -0.11 -21.87
CA ASN A 43 5.31 0.74 -21.16
C ASN A 43 5.24 2.16 -21.75
N LYS A 44 5.27 3.17 -20.89
CA LYS A 44 5.38 4.58 -21.31
C LYS A 44 6.40 5.30 -20.44
N LYS A 45 7.08 6.29 -21.01
CA LYS A 45 7.85 7.25 -20.22
C LYS A 45 6.87 8.19 -19.52
N LEU A 46 7.02 8.36 -18.21
CA LEU A 46 6.21 9.28 -17.42
C LEU A 46 6.67 10.71 -17.64
N LYS A 47 5.72 11.65 -17.63
CA LYS A 47 5.94 13.09 -17.64
C LYS A 47 5.36 13.70 -16.35
N ALA A 48 5.78 14.92 -16.02
CA ALA A 48 5.31 15.60 -14.82
C ALA A 48 3.77 15.78 -14.80
N GLU A 49 3.18 15.93 -15.98
CA GLU A 49 1.73 16.15 -16.15
C GLU A 49 0.91 14.85 -16.04
N ASP A 50 1.55 13.68 -16.02
CA ASP A 50 0.84 12.40 -15.84
C ASP A 50 0.32 12.23 -14.40
N HIS A 51 0.80 13.03 -13.44
CA HIS A 51 0.46 12.96 -12.01
C HIS A 51 0.44 11.52 -11.45
N SER A 52 1.26 10.62 -12.00
CA SER A 52 1.25 9.22 -11.59
C SER A 52 1.94 9.06 -10.23
N TRP A 53 1.38 8.21 -9.37
CA TRP A 53 2.00 7.86 -8.08
C TRP A 53 3.46 7.40 -8.23
N ASP A 54 3.79 6.64 -9.27
CA ASP A 54 5.18 6.19 -9.52
C ASP A 54 6.13 7.35 -9.81
N TYR A 55 5.65 8.41 -10.48
CA TYR A 55 6.42 9.63 -10.70
C TYR A 55 6.60 10.42 -9.40
N ILE A 56 5.54 10.52 -8.59
CA ILE A 56 5.61 11.16 -7.26
C ILE A 56 6.62 10.43 -6.38
N LEU A 57 6.53 9.09 -6.28
CA LEU A 57 7.46 8.25 -5.51
C LEU A 57 8.90 8.34 -6.02
N ALA A 58 9.10 8.50 -7.34
CA ALA A 58 10.43 8.68 -7.91
C ALA A 58 11.04 10.03 -7.52
N LEU A 59 10.25 11.10 -7.56
CA LEU A 59 10.68 12.44 -7.10
C LEU A 59 10.96 12.46 -5.59
N GLU A 60 10.11 11.78 -4.83
CA GLU A 60 10.23 11.53 -3.40
C GLU A 60 11.56 10.81 -3.08
N LYS A 61 11.82 9.67 -3.71
CA LYS A 61 13.07 8.91 -3.54
C LYS A 61 14.33 9.71 -3.93
N GLU A 62 14.23 10.61 -4.91
CA GLU A 62 15.29 11.53 -5.32
C GLU A 62 15.46 12.71 -4.35
N ALA A 63 14.39 13.10 -3.64
CA ALA A 63 14.47 14.00 -2.51
C ALA A 63 15.21 13.26 -1.37
N LYS A 64 16.48 13.64 -1.15
CA LYS A 64 17.43 13.02 -0.21
C LYS A 64 17.02 12.99 1.27
N HIS A 65 15.76 13.27 1.59
CA HIS A 65 15.22 13.31 2.94
C HIS A 65 13.90 12.55 2.99
N GLU A 66 13.96 11.23 3.05
CA GLU A 66 12.73 10.44 3.11
C GLU A 66 12.79 9.30 4.11
N PHE A 67 11.89 9.42 5.08
CA PHE A 67 11.42 8.37 5.98
C PHE A 67 12.48 7.33 6.37
N GLU A 68 13.24 7.62 7.43
CA GLU A 68 13.88 6.58 8.22
C GLU A 68 12.79 5.76 8.95
N GLY A 69 12.08 4.93 8.18
CA GLY A 69 11.13 3.98 8.73
C GLY A 69 11.85 3.04 9.69
N VAL A 70 11.16 2.64 10.75
CA VAL A 70 11.70 1.65 11.69
C VAL A 70 11.89 0.33 10.94
N LYS A 71 13.13 -0.14 10.83
CA LYS A 71 13.43 -1.46 10.25
C LYS A 71 12.80 -2.55 11.12
N VAL A 72 11.89 -3.32 10.53
CA VAL A 72 11.21 -4.44 11.20
C VAL A 72 11.53 -5.76 10.51
N ASN A 73 11.60 -6.83 11.28
CA ASN A 73 11.70 -8.19 10.74
C ASN A 73 10.31 -8.74 10.32
N PRO A 74 10.24 -9.86 9.56
CA PRO A 74 8.97 -10.41 9.08
C PRO A 74 7.95 -10.75 10.19
N ALA A 75 8.43 -11.20 11.36
CA ALA A 75 7.55 -11.53 12.49
C ALA A 75 6.94 -10.27 13.12
N GLN A 76 7.76 -9.23 13.30
CA GLN A 76 7.31 -7.90 13.75
C GLN A 76 6.31 -7.30 12.75
N TYR A 77 6.60 -7.39 11.45
CA TYR A 77 5.69 -6.94 10.41
C TYR A 77 4.34 -7.66 10.48
N LYS A 78 4.33 -9.00 10.57
CA LYS A 78 3.08 -9.78 10.71
C LYS A 78 2.29 -9.35 11.95
N LYS A 79 2.95 -9.14 13.09
CA LYS A 79 2.31 -8.66 14.32
C LYS A 79 1.69 -7.27 14.13
N LEU A 80 2.42 -6.35 13.52
CA LEU A 80 1.97 -4.99 13.28
C LEU A 80 0.79 -4.98 12.31
N PHE A 81 0.89 -5.74 11.21
CA PHE A 81 -0.17 -5.92 10.23
C PHE A 81 -1.47 -6.44 10.87
N MET A 82 -1.39 -7.48 11.70
CA MET A 82 -2.56 -8.03 12.40
C MET A 82 -3.15 -7.04 13.40
N THR A 83 -2.31 -6.20 14.02
CA THR A 83 -2.78 -5.14 14.91
C THR A 83 -3.62 -4.12 14.15
N TYR A 84 -3.12 -3.59 13.03
CA TYR A 84 -3.87 -2.66 12.18
C TYR A 84 -5.11 -3.27 11.54
N LYS A 85 -5.05 -4.56 11.19
CA LYS A 85 -6.23 -5.27 10.68
C LYS A 85 -7.35 -5.34 11.72
N ASN A 86 -7.01 -5.56 12.98
CA ASN A 86 -7.99 -5.71 14.06
C ASN A 86 -8.46 -4.36 14.63
N ASP A 87 -7.59 -3.35 14.62
CA ASP A 87 -7.90 -1.97 15.02
C ASP A 87 -7.34 -0.98 14.00
N PRO A 88 -8.08 -0.71 12.92
CA PRO A 88 -7.61 0.18 11.86
C PRO A 88 -7.35 1.60 12.35
N ALA A 89 -8.15 2.10 13.31
CA ALA A 89 -8.03 3.47 13.81
C ALA A 89 -7.10 3.60 15.03
N LYS A 90 -6.26 2.59 15.31
CA LYS A 90 -5.40 2.54 16.50
C LYS A 90 -4.57 3.81 16.69
N ASP A 91 -3.89 4.27 15.65
CA ASP A 91 -3.00 5.44 15.75
C ASP A 91 -3.79 6.72 15.96
N ILE A 92 -4.91 6.87 15.24
CA ILE A 92 -5.83 8.00 15.41
C ILE A 92 -6.37 8.05 16.85
N LYS A 93 -6.71 6.89 17.44
CA LYS A 93 -7.13 6.81 18.85
C LYS A 93 -6.02 7.26 19.81
N LEU A 94 -4.77 6.86 19.53
CA LEU A 94 -3.61 7.25 20.35
C LEU A 94 -3.33 8.76 20.25
N ASP A 95 -3.38 9.30 19.04
CA ASP A 95 -3.15 10.71 18.77
C ASP A 95 -4.22 11.58 19.45
N LEU A 96 -5.50 11.21 19.30
CA LEU A 96 -6.63 11.94 19.90
C LEU A 96 -6.77 11.77 21.41
N ALA A 97 -6.11 10.77 22.00
CA ALA A 97 -5.99 10.63 23.45
C ALA A 97 -4.93 11.59 24.03
N SER A 98 -4.06 12.15 23.19
CA SER A 98 -3.03 13.10 23.63
C SER A 98 -3.66 14.49 23.88
N PRO A 99 -3.38 15.12 25.02
CA PRO A 99 -4.10 16.33 25.46
C PRO A 99 -3.89 17.57 24.59
N ASN A 100 -2.84 17.59 23.76
CA ASN A 100 -2.51 18.72 22.88
C ASN A 100 -2.85 18.45 21.41
N THR A 101 -3.56 17.36 21.11
CA THR A 101 -3.92 17.00 19.74
C THR A 101 -5.38 17.32 19.49
N SER A 102 -5.63 18.11 18.44
CA SER A 102 -6.97 18.29 17.89
C SER A 102 -6.92 17.99 16.40
N MET A 103 -8.00 17.40 15.89
CA MET A 103 -8.09 16.98 14.51
C MET A 103 -9.41 17.47 13.93
N THR A 104 -9.39 17.89 12.67
CA THR A 104 -10.60 18.18 11.91
C THR A 104 -10.56 17.37 10.63
N VAL A 105 -11.58 16.55 10.41
CA VAL A 105 -11.74 15.77 9.19
C VAL A 105 -12.76 16.45 8.29
N THR A 106 -12.42 16.67 7.03
CA THR A 106 -13.39 17.10 6.00
C THR A 106 -13.70 15.93 5.10
N THR A 107 -14.97 15.52 5.07
CA THR A 107 -15.45 14.43 4.20
C THR A 107 -15.52 14.86 2.74
N GLU A 108 -15.64 13.91 1.81
CA GLU A 108 -15.83 14.18 0.37
C GLU A 108 -17.05 15.09 0.08
N GLY A 109 -18.09 15.05 0.92
CA GLY A 109 -19.26 15.93 0.82
C GLY A 109 -19.09 17.30 1.48
N GLY A 110 -17.89 17.67 1.90
CA GLY A 110 -17.59 18.97 2.55
C GLY A 110 -18.00 19.08 4.03
N LYS A 111 -18.63 18.04 4.61
CA LYS A 111 -18.93 18.00 6.06
C LYS A 111 -17.62 17.98 6.87
N LYS A 112 -17.51 18.89 7.83
CA LYS A 112 -16.41 18.94 8.82
C LYS A 112 -16.79 18.18 10.09
N ILE A 113 -15.86 17.38 10.59
CA ILE A 113 -15.99 16.59 11.83
C ILE A 113 -14.87 17.01 12.77
N THR A 114 -15.22 17.46 13.97
CA THR A 114 -14.28 17.92 15.01
C THR A 114 -14.39 17.12 16.31
N ASN A 115 -15.45 16.33 16.48
CA ASN A 115 -15.64 15.48 17.65
C ASN A 115 -14.75 14.22 17.54
N ASN A 116 -13.93 13.95 18.55
CA ASN A 116 -12.97 12.82 18.53
C ASN A 116 -13.65 11.46 18.30
N ALA A 117 -14.82 11.20 18.90
CA ALA A 117 -15.52 9.93 18.73
C ALA A 117 -16.04 9.75 17.29
N GLU A 118 -16.56 10.83 16.69
CA GLU A 118 -16.98 10.83 15.28
C GLU A 118 -15.78 10.66 14.33
N ILE A 119 -14.65 11.29 14.64
CA ILE A 119 -13.41 11.15 13.86
C ILE A 119 -12.90 9.70 13.89
N ILE A 120 -12.81 9.10 15.09
CA ILE A 120 -12.38 7.71 15.25
C ILE A 120 -13.30 6.79 14.44
N LYS A 121 -14.62 6.94 14.59
CA LYS A 121 -15.61 6.15 13.85
C LYS A 121 -15.47 6.31 12.33
N PHE A 122 -15.26 7.54 11.86
CA PHE A 122 -15.04 7.81 10.44
C PHE A 122 -13.83 7.05 9.89
N PHE A 123 -12.70 7.05 10.61
CA PHE A 123 -11.51 6.31 10.19
C PHE A 123 -11.71 4.80 10.26
N GLU A 124 -12.36 4.28 11.31
CA GLU A 124 -12.69 2.85 11.42
C GLU A 124 -13.53 2.38 10.22
N GLU A 125 -14.61 3.10 9.89
CA GLU A 125 -15.50 2.76 8.78
C GLU A 125 -14.80 2.88 7.42
N SER A 126 -14.04 3.97 7.21
CA SER A 126 -13.33 4.23 5.97
C SER A 126 -12.25 3.18 5.70
N MET A 127 -11.46 2.85 6.72
CA MET A 127 -10.42 1.83 6.61
C MET A 127 -10.99 0.43 6.49
N ALA A 128 -12.04 0.09 7.22
CA ALA A 128 -12.74 -1.19 7.06
C ALA A 128 -13.33 -1.34 5.65
N LYS A 129 -13.93 -0.28 5.09
CA LYS A 129 -14.42 -0.26 3.70
C LYS A 129 -13.26 -0.45 2.72
N LYS A 130 -12.14 0.25 2.91
CA LYS A 130 -10.93 0.10 2.08
C LYS A 130 -10.41 -1.33 2.12
N TYR A 131 -10.26 -1.93 3.30
CA TYR A 131 -9.81 -3.32 3.44
C TYR A 131 -10.77 -4.32 2.81
N LYS A 132 -12.10 -4.11 2.90
CA LYS A 132 -13.09 -4.95 2.21
C LYS A 132 -12.98 -4.83 0.68
N SER A 133 -12.69 -3.64 0.17
CA SER A 133 -12.49 -3.43 -1.27
C SER A 133 -11.18 -4.02 -1.80
N PHE A 134 -10.22 -4.29 -0.91
CA PHE A 134 -8.91 -4.82 -1.26
C PHE A 134 -8.95 -6.35 -1.44
N ASN A 135 -9.45 -6.78 -2.59
CA ASN A 135 -9.60 -8.20 -2.97
C ASN A 135 -8.26 -8.85 -3.41
N ASN A 136 -7.28 -8.08 -3.88
CA ASN A 136 -6.08 -8.62 -4.54
C ASN A 136 -4.85 -8.67 -3.60
N GLN A 137 -4.97 -9.34 -2.45
CA GLN A 137 -3.86 -9.47 -1.50
C GLN A 137 -2.79 -10.44 -2.01
N LEU A 138 -1.61 -9.92 -2.38
CA LEU A 138 -0.45 -10.71 -2.79
C LEU A 138 0.31 -11.34 -1.60
N GLU A 139 -0.13 -11.06 -0.38
CA GLU A 139 0.42 -11.54 0.90
C GLU A 139 -0.25 -12.81 1.39
N LEU A 140 -0.30 -13.83 0.54
CA LEU A 140 -0.97 -15.11 0.87
C LEU A 140 -0.52 -15.71 2.22
N ASN A 141 0.74 -15.51 2.60
CA ASN A 141 1.32 -16.01 3.86
C ASN A 141 0.89 -15.23 5.12
N LEU A 142 0.32 -14.02 4.97
CA LEU A 142 -0.23 -13.24 6.08
C LEU A 142 -1.70 -13.58 6.34
N HIS A 143 -2.37 -14.24 5.40
CA HIS A 143 -3.81 -14.47 5.42
C HIS A 143 -4.19 -15.94 5.53
N ARG A 144 -3.33 -16.87 5.09
CA ARG A 144 -3.54 -18.30 5.33
C ARG A 144 -3.18 -18.65 6.78
N LYS A 145 -4.13 -19.29 7.47
CA LYS A 145 -3.92 -19.90 8.78
C LYS A 145 -2.91 -21.03 8.69
#